data_AF-A0A150L9X2-F1
#
_entry.id   AF-A0A150L9X2-F1
#
_cell.length_a   1.000
_cell.length_b   1.000
_cell.length_c   1.000
_cell.angle_alpha   90.00
_cell.angle_beta   90.00
_cell.angle_gamma   90.00
#
_symmetry.space_group_name_H-M   'P 1'
#
loop_
_entity.id
_entity.type
_entity.pdbx_description
1 polymer ?
#
loop_
_entity_poly.entity_id
_entity_poly.type
_entity_poly.pdbx_seq_one_letter_code
_entity_poly.pdbx_strand_id
1 'polypeptide(L)'
;MKPFIGLVKKELLLARYWYLTSVIFMALIFLAAFLLGLRYDMPTAFVPFYMLSMIFLLFFMPAMLLSLLRVEGRTQLWLYNPQPSSLLLLGKLAAAFLFQLLSHLLFILAGILFNLWLEKHGFSPRIPIGEAFSIHLLITGVAVIFSLWSAFLWTVYHSLGKYPRLKHLRWLIVSAIFLLYCYIESRVMKLDFVHKWMEPSVKVSGTPSLYFSGKGWSVEIDHMPISVGGLIYFILLSLLLFYGASKLLDKKVEV
;
A
#
# COMPACT_ATOMS: atom_id res chain seq x y z
N MET A 1 3.94 -4.24 30.10
CA MET A 1 3.54 -4.48 28.69
C MET A 1 4.80 -4.59 27.84
N LYS A 2 4.86 -5.50 26.86
CA LYS A 2 6.02 -5.58 25.94
C LYS A 2 6.15 -4.23 25.20
N PRO A 3 7.36 -3.61 25.11
CA PRO A 3 7.55 -2.28 24.53
C PRO A 3 6.94 -2.12 23.13
N PHE A 4 7.04 -3.16 22.31
CA PHE A 4 6.46 -3.20 20.96
C PHE A 4 4.93 -3.03 20.93
N ILE A 5 4.20 -3.71 21.83
CA ILE A 5 2.72 -3.62 21.87
C ILE A 5 2.29 -2.21 22.28
N GLY A 6 3.01 -1.59 23.21
CA GLY A 6 2.79 -0.20 23.60
C GLY A 6 2.98 0.76 22.43
N LEU A 7 4.04 0.55 21.63
CA LEU A 7 4.30 1.34 20.42
C LEU A 7 3.19 1.17 19.39
N VAL A 8 2.79 -0.05 19.05
CA VAL A 8 1.70 -0.28 18.08
C VAL A 8 0.40 0.37 18.55
N LYS A 9 0.05 0.24 19.84
CA LYS A 9 -1.15 0.90 20.39
C LYS A 9 -1.09 2.43 20.26
N LYS A 10 0.08 3.04 20.55
CA LYS A 10 0.29 4.48 20.35
C LYS A 10 0.06 4.87 18.89
N GLU A 11 0.69 4.17 17.95
CA GLU A 11 0.58 4.48 16.52
C GLU A 11 -0.85 4.29 15.99
N LEU A 12 -1.57 3.25 16.45
CA LEU A 12 -2.99 3.06 16.14
C LEU A 12 -3.87 4.23 16.62
N LEU A 13 -3.63 4.71 17.85
CA LEU A 13 -4.37 5.85 18.40
C LEU A 13 -4.10 7.15 17.64
N LEU A 14 -2.88 7.35 17.15
CA LEU A 14 -2.52 8.50 16.33
C LEU A 14 -3.15 8.44 14.93
N ALA A 15 -3.16 7.27 14.29
CA ALA A 15 -3.68 7.10 12.94
C ALA A 15 -5.23 6.96 12.86
N ARG A 16 -5.93 6.74 13.99
CA ARG A 16 -7.38 6.44 13.99
C ARG A 16 -8.26 7.44 13.25
N TYR A 17 -7.98 8.74 13.37
CA TYR A 17 -8.78 9.77 12.71
C TYR A 17 -8.49 9.82 11.21
N TRP A 18 -7.21 9.66 10.84
CA TRP A 18 -6.82 9.55 9.44
C TRP A 18 -7.47 8.33 8.77
N TYR A 19 -7.51 7.20 9.48
CA TYR A 19 -8.21 5.99 9.06
C TYR A 19 -9.71 6.25 8.89
N LEU A 20 -10.36 6.82 9.91
CA LEU A 20 -11.80 7.08 9.89
C LEU A 20 -12.20 8.02 8.73
N THR A 21 -11.45 9.11 8.51
CA THR A 21 -11.67 10.01 7.38
C THR A 21 -11.56 9.27 6.05
N SER A 22 -10.57 8.39 5.91
CA SER A 22 -10.37 7.60 4.69
C SER A 22 -11.51 6.62 4.43
N VAL A 23 -12.01 5.95 5.47
CA VAL A 23 -13.15 5.03 5.37
C VAL A 23 -14.43 5.78 5.02
N ILE A 24 -14.69 6.92 5.67
CA ILE A 24 -15.87 7.76 5.37
C ILE A 24 -15.82 8.24 3.91
N PHE A 25 -14.66 8.73 3.46
CA PHE A 25 -14.47 9.16 2.08
C PHE A 25 -14.78 8.03 1.09
N MET A 26 -14.30 6.81 1.36
CA MET A 26 -14.60 5.65 0.52
C MET A 26 -16.06 5.23 0.54
N ALA A 27 -16.69 5.24 1.71
CA ALA A 27 -18.12 4.95 1.84
C ALA A 27 -18.97 5.94 1.02
N LEU A 28 -18.59 7.23 1.00
CA LEU A 28 -19.27 8.25 0.19
C LEU A 28 -19.10 7.99 -1.32
N ILE A 29 -17.92 7.58 -1.78
CA ILE A 29 -17.70 7.21 -3.19
C ILE A 29 -18.59 6.02 -3.58
N PHE A 30 -18.63 4.99 -2.73
CA PHE A 30 -19.45 3.81 -2.95
C PHE A 30 -20.94 4.10 -2.94
N LEU A 31 -21.40 4.94 -2.01
CA LEU A 31 -22.78 5.40 -1.97
C LEU A 31 -23.14 6.20 -3.23
N ALA A 32 -22.27 7.13 -3.65
CA ALA A 32 -22.48 7.91 -4.86
C ALA A 32 -22.56 7.00 -6.11
N ALA A 33 -21.65 6.03 -6.22
CA ALA A 33 -21.64 5.05 -7.32
C ALA A 33 -22.94 4.24 -7.35
N PHE A 34 -23.42 3.80 -6.19
CA PHE A 34 -24.68 3.06 -6.06
C PHE A 34 -25.88 3.92 -6.46
N LEU A 35 -25.99 5.15 -5.95
CA LEU A 35 -27.08 6.08 -6.28
C LEU A 35 -27.11 6.46 -7.76
N LEU A 36 -25.94 6.67 -8.37
CA LEU A 36 -25.83 6.90 -9.81
C LEU A 36 -26.26 5.68 -10.62
N GLY A 37 -25.87 4.48 -10.17
CA GLY A 37 -26.30 3.22 -10.77
C GLY A 37 -27.82 3.06 -10.78
N LEU A 38 -28.48 3.43 -9.69
CA LEU A 38 -29.95 3.45 -9.61
C LEU A 38 -30.57 4.52 -10.52
N ARG A 39 -29.99 5.71 -10.58
CA ARG A 39 -30.54 6.83 -11.37
C ARG A 39 -30.50 6.59 -12.87
N TYR A 40 -29.49 5.89 -13.38
CA TYR A 40 -29.27 5.67 -14.81
C TYR A 40 -29.63 4.26 -15.28
N ASP A 41 -30.34 3.46 -14.46
CA ASP A 41 -30.66 2.05 -14.73
C ASP A 41 -29.41 1.22 -15.09
N MET A 42 -28.28 1.56 -14.47
CA MET A 42 -26.99 0.87 -14.60
C MET A 42 -26.55 0.34 -13.24
N PRO A 43 -27.22 -0.69 -12.68
CA PRO A 43 -26.97 -1.17 -11.33
C PRO A 43 -25.55 -1.67 -11.11
N THR A 44 -24.85 -2.03 -12.19
CA THR A 44 -23.44 -2.47 -12.17
C THR A 44 -22.42 -1.33 -12.18
N ALA A 45 -22.88 -0.07 -12.19
CA ALA A 45 -22.01 1.11 -12.14
C ALA A 45 -21.10 1.15 -10.91
N PHE A 46 -21.39 0.40 -9.84
CA PHE A 46 -20.51 0.23 -8.68
C PHE A 46 -19.19 -0.48 -9.02
N VAL A 47 -19.18 -1.38 -10.00
CA VAL A 47 -18.03 -2.26 -10.30
C VAL A 47 -16.74 -1.48 -10.66
N PRO A 48 -16.77 -0.45 -11.55
CA PRO A 48 -15.61 0.39 -11.79
C PRO A 48 -15.11 1.15 -10.56
N PHE A 49 -16.00 1.63 -9.70
CA PHE A 49 -15.60 2.32 -8.47
C PHE A 49 -14.98 1.35 -7.45
N TYR A 50 -15.50 0.13 -7.39
CA TYR A 50 -14.89 -0.95 -6.63
C TYR A 50 -13.46 -1.24 -7.11
N MET A 51 -13.25 -1.31 -8.43
CA MET A 51 -11.89 -1.51 -8.97
C MET A 51 -10.97 -0.30 -8.76
N LEU A 52 -11.48 0.92 -8.93
CA LEU A 52 -10.71 2.14 -8.64
C LEU A 52 -10.26 2.19 -7.17
N SER A 53 -11.10 1.70 -6.26
CA SER A 53 -10.76 1.64 -4.84
C SER A 53 -9.63 0.65 -4.52
N MET A 54 -9.37 -0.35 -5.38
CA MET A 54 -8.19 -1.21 -5.25
C MET A 54 -6.88 -0.42 -5.42
N ILE A 55 -6.87 0.59 -6.29
CA ILE A 55 -5.73 1.51 -6.43
C ILE A 55 -5.54 2.32 -5.15
N PHE A 56 -6.63 2.74 -4.51
CA PHE A 56 -6.51 3.42 -3.22
C PHE A 56 -5.91 2.52 -2.14
N LEU A 57 -6.32 1.24 -2.09
CA LEU A 57 -5.73 0.25 -1.18
C LEU A 57 -4.24 0.04 -1.43
N LEU A 58 -3.76 0.20 -2.66
CA LEU A 58 -2.33 0.14 -2.99
C LEU A 58 -1.52 1.23 -2.28
N PHE A 59 -2.07 2.45 -2.24
CA PHE A 59 -1.41 3.63 -1.66
C PHE A 59 -1.81 3.91 -0.20
N PHE A 60 -2.74 3.14 0.35
CA PHE A 60 -3.27 3.39 1.68
C PHE A 60 -2.21 3.26 2.78
N MET A 61 -1.55 2.10 2.87
CA MET A 61 -0.46 1.87 3.83
C MET A 61 0.69 2.88 3.69
N PRO A 62 1.26 3.17 2.49
CA PRO A 62 2.36 4.13 2.38
C PRO A 62 1.91 5.56 2.75
N ALA A 63 0.71 5.98 2.37
CA ALA A 63 0.18 7.28 2.74
C ALA A 63 -0.03 7.41 4.26
N MET A 64 -0.57 6.37 4.91
CA MET A 64 -0.73 6.33 6.36
C MET A 64 0.64 6.40 7.05
N LEU A 65 1.62 5.61 6.59
CA LEU A 65 2.96 5.58 7.16
C LEU A 65 3.63 6.96 7.05
N LEU A 66 3.53 7.63 5.90
CA LEU A 66 4.04 8.99 5.73
C LEU A 66 3.34 9.98 6.65
N SER A 67 2.05 9.83 6.92
CA SER A 67 1.34 10.69 7.88
C SER A 67 1.87 10.50 9.31
N LEU A 68 2.10 9.26 9.74
CA LEU A 68 2.69 8.92 11.03
C LEU A 68 4.14 9.41 11.16
N LEU A 69 4.93 9.29 10.08
CA LEU A 69 6.30 9.80 10.04
C LEU A 69 6.34 11.33 10.06
N ARG A 70 5.40 12.02 9.39
CA ARG A 70 5.29 13.48 9.42
C ARG A 70 4.97 14.02 10.82
N VAL A 71 4.07 13.36 11.55
CA VAL A 71 3.78 13.71 12.95
C VAL A 71 5.03 13.56 13.81
N GLU A 72 5.77 12.46 13.64
CA GLU A 72 7.03 12.24 14.34
C GLU A 72 8.08 13.31 13.97
N GLY A 73 8.17 13.68 12.68
CA GLY A 73 9.01 14.75 12.13
C GLY A 73 8.80 16.11 12.76
N ARG A 74 7.55 16.46 13.03
CA ARG A 74 7.20 17.75 13.64
C ARG A 74 7.44 17.77 15.14
N THR A 75 7.22 16.65 15.80
CA THR A 75 7.27 16.55 17.27
C THR A 75 8.64 16.12 17.79
N GLN A 76 9.53 15.63 16.91
CA GLN A 76 10.87 15.13 17.25
C GLN A 76 10.83 14.01 18.31
N LEU A 77 9.69 13.33 18.48
CA LEU A 77 9.47 12.33 19.52
C LEU A 77 10.40 11.13 19.41
N TRP A 78 10.94 10.83 18.21
CA TRP A 78 11.89 9.75 18.04
C TRP A 78 13.19 10.00 18.82
N LEU A 79 13.62 11.27 18.98
CA LEU A 79 14.87 11.61 19.68
C LEU A 79 14.82 11.25 21.16
N TYR A 80 13.64 11.34 21.78
CA TYR A 80 13.45 11.11 23.21
C TYR A 80 12.98 9.68 23.53
N ASN A 81 12.73 8.85 22.53
CA ASN A 81 12.22 7.50 22.75
C ASN A 81 13.34 6.51 23.16
N PRO A 82 13.28 5.81 24.30
CA PRO A 82 14.34 4.89 24.72
C PRO A 82 14.48 3.64 23.83
N GLN A 83 13.53 3.38 22.94
CA GLN A 83 13.53 2.22 22.06
C GLN A 83 14.38 2.46 20.80
N PRO A 84 14.99 1.40 20.23
CA PRO A 84 15.77 1.53 19.01
C PRO A 84 14.88 1.94 17.83
N SER A 85 15.49 2.66 16.89
CA SER A 85 14.82 3.22 15.70
C SER A 85 14.11 2.17 14.84
N SER A 86 14.65 0.95 14.79
CA SER A 86 14.03 -0.20 14.14
C SER A 86 12.70 -0.59 14.78
N LEU A 87 12.59 -0.56 16.11
CA LEU A 87 11.37 -0.90 16.82
C LEU A 87 10.28 0.17 16.63
N LEU A 88 10.69 1.45 16.53
CA LEU A 88 9.79 2.56 16.23
C LEU A 88 9.20 2.43 14.82
N LEU A 89 10.06 2.19 13.83
CA LEU A 89 9.64 2.03 12.44
C LEU A 89 8.75 0.80 12.27
N LEU A 90 9.11 -0.32 12.92
CA LEU A 90 8.31 -1.54 12.93
C LEU A 90 6.93 -1.31 13.56
N GLY A 91 6.85 -0.53 14.65
CA GLY A 91 5.57 -0.18 15.27
C GLY A 91 4.64 0.60 14.34
N LYS A 92 5.20 1.55 13.56
CA LYS A 92 4.44 2.31 12.56
C LYS A 92 3.99 1.44 11.39
N LEU A 93 4.87 0.60 10.87
CA LEU A 93 4.54 -0.37 9.81
C LEU A 93 3.45 -1.34 10.27
N ALA A 94 3.56 -1.87 11.49
CA ALA A 94 2.55 -2.78 12.04
C ALA A 94 1.20 -2.09 12.21
N ALA A 95 1.15 -0.84 12.70
CA ALA A 95 -0.10 -0.09 12.79
C ALA A 95 -0.73 0.17 11.42
N ALA A 96 0.08 0.60 10.43
CA ALA A 96 -0.39 0.82 9.06
C ALA A 96 -0.89 -0.48 8.40
N PHE A 97 -0.19 -1.60 8.64
CA PHE A 97 -0.58 -2.92 8.16
C PHE A 97 -1.89 -3.41 8.78
N LEU A 98 -2.11 -3.22 10.09
CA LEU A 98 -3.38 -3.57 10.73
C LEU A 98 -4.57 -2.80 10.15
N PHE A 99 -4.39 -1.50 9.90
CA PHE A 99 -5.43 -0.71 9.24
C PHE A 99 -5.64 -1.09 7.77
N GLN A 100 -4.57 -1.46 7.05
CA GLN A 100 -4.66 -2.02 5.70
C GLN A 100 -5.52 -3.28 5.69
N LEU A 101 -5.27 -4.23 6.61
CA LEU A 101 -6.07 -5.45 6.73
C LEU A 101 -7.54 -5.15 7.05
N LEU A 102 -7.79 -4.20 7.96
CA LEU A 102 -9.15 -3.79 8.29
C LEU A 102 -9.87 -3.17 7.08
N SER A 103 -9.17 -2.36 6.28
CA SER A 103 -9.70 -1.85 5.03
C SER A 103 -10.02 -2.97 4.04
N HIS A 104 -9.11 -3.93 3.82
CA HIS A 104 -9.39 -5.09 2.96
C HIS A 104 -10.67 -5.83 3.37
N LEU A 105 -10.88 -6.07 4.67
CA LEU A 105 -12.10 -6.72 5.17
C LEU A 105 -13.36 -5.91 4.84
N LEU A 106 -13.32 -4.58 5.01
CA LEU A 106 -14.44 -3.70 4.64
C LEU A 106 -14.73 -3.73 3.14
N PHE A 107 -13.69 -3.75 2.29
CA PHE A 107 -13.86 -3.83 0.84
C PHE A 107 -14.40 -5.19 0.39
N ILE A 108 -13.92 -6.29 0.96
CA ILE A 108 -14.45 -7.63 0.67
C ILE A 108 -15.93 -7.69 1.08
N LEU A 109 -16.27 -7.19 2.28
CA LEU A 109 -17.65 -7.15 2.75
C LEU A 109 -18.55 -6.30 1.83
N ALA A 110 -18.09 -5.12 1.42
CA ALA A 110 -18.83 -4.27 0.50
C ALA A 110 -19.07 -4.96 -0.85
N GLY A 111 -18.07 -5.66 -1.39
CA GLY A 111 -18.21 -6.45 -2.62
C GLY A 111 -19.22 -7.59 -2.50
N ILE A 112 -19.19 -8.32 -1.38
CA ILE A 112 -20.16 -9.39 -1.08
C ILE A 112 -21.59 -8.84 -1.00
N LEU A 113 -21.81 -7.78 -0.21
CA LEU A 113 -23.13 -7.16 -0.06
C LEU A 113 -23.68 -6.65 -1.40
N PHE A 114 -22.82 -6.07 -2.22
CA PHE A 114 -23.20 -5.59 -3.54
C PHE A 114 -23.55 -6.73 -4.51
N ASN A 115 -22.76 -7.81 -4.53
CA ASN A 115 -23.09 -9.00 -5.34
C ASN A 115 -24.44 -9.62 -4.92
N LEU A 116 -24.71 -9.74 -3.61
CA LEU A 116 -26.00 -10.24 -3.11
C LEU A 116 -27.17 -9.33 -3.54
N TRP A 117 -26.95 -8.01 -3.53
CA TRP A 117 -27.95 -7.07 -4.01
C TRP A 117 -28.22 -7.21 -5.51
N LEU A 118 -27.17 -7.37 -6.33
CA LEU A 118 -27.31 -7.61 -7.77
C LEU A 118 -28.11 -8.89 -8.05
N GLU A 119 -27.74 -9.99 -7.40
CA GLU A 119 -28.39 -11.30 -7.58
C GLU A 119 -29.89 -11.22 -7.24
N LYS A 120 -30.24 -10.57 -6.13
CA LYS A 120 -31.63 -10.37 -5.72
C LYS A 120 -32.47 -9.60 -6.76
N HIS A 121 -31.86 -8.71 -7.52
CA HIS A 121 -32.54 -7.90 -8.54
C HIS A 121 -32.39 -8.48 -9.95
N GLY A 122 -31.98 -9.75 -10.08
CA GLY A 122 -31.89 -10.45 -11.37
C GLY A 122 -30.66 -10.10 -12.20
N PHE A 123 -29.66 -9.44 -11.61
CA PHE A 123 -28.37 -9.19 -12.25
C PHE A 123 -27.39 -10.30 -11.87
N SER A 124 -26.67 -10.84 -12.85
CA SER A 124 -25.62 -11.83 -12.57
C SER A 124 -24.49 -11.21 -11.75
N PRO A 125 -23.93 -11.90 -10.74
CA PRO A 125 -22.79 -11.39 -9.98
C PRO A 125 -21.59 -11.17 -10.90
N ARG A 126 -20.88 -10.06 -10.71
CA ARG A 126 -19.80 -9.62 -11.62
C ARG A 126 -18.45 -9.39 -10.93
N ILE A 127 -18.41 -9.45 -9.60
CA ILE A 127 -17.17 -9.34 -8.83
C ILE A 127 -16.77 -10.75 -8.38
N PRO A 128 -15.65 -11.32 -8.86
CA PRO A 128 -15.24 -12.67 -8.49
C PRO A 128 -14.61 -12.66 -7.09
N ILE A 129 -15.39 -12.90 -6.04
CA ILE A 129 -14.95 -12.75 -4.63
C ILE A 129 -13.80 -13.73 -4.29
N GLY A 130 -13.82 -14.96 -4.83
CA GLY A 130 -12.76 -15.95 -4.58
C GLY A 130 -11.39 -15.48 -5.11
N GLU A 131 -11.36 -14.90 -6.29
CA GLU A 131 -10.16 -14.36 -6.93
C GLU A 131 -9.76 -12.99 -6.34
N ALA A 132 -10.74 -12.23 -5.83
CA ALA A 132 -10.51 -10.98 -5.14
C ALA A 132 -9.60 -11.14 -3.91
N PHE A 133 -9.64 -12.29 -3.24
CA PHE A 133 -8.73 -12.55 -2.11
C PHE A 133 -7.25 -12.55 -2.53
N SER A 134 -6.91 -13.24 -3.63
CA SER A 134 -5.55 -13.27 -4.19
C SER A 134 -5.10 -11.88 -4.63
N ILE A 135 -6.00 -11.10 -5.23
CA ILE A 135 -5.73 -9.71 -5.62
C ILE A 135 -5.46 -8.84 -4.39
N HIS A 136 -6.26 -8.95 -3.33
CA HIS A 136 -6.04 -8.20 -2.09
C HIS A 136 -4.72 -8.56 -1.40
N LEU A 137 -4.32 -9.83 -1.45
CA LEU A 137 -3.01 -10.26 -0.95
C LEU A 137 -1.87 -9.64 -1.78
N LEU A 138 -1.98 -9.62 -3.11
CA LEU A 138 -1.01 -8.98 -3.99
C LEU A 138 -0.92 -7.46 -3.71
N ILE A 139 -2.06 -6.78 -3.60
CA ILE A 139 -2.14 -5.36 -3.25
C ILE A 139 -1.44 -5.10 -1.91
N THR A 140 -1.65 -5.97 -0.91
CA THR A 140 -0.98 -5.86 0.39
C THR A 140 0.54 -5.95 0.23
N GLY A 141 1.04 -6.92 -0.54
CA GLY A 141 2.47 -7.08 -0.81
C GLY A 141 3.09 -5.83 -1.44
N VAL A 142 2.45 -5.28 -2.47
CA VAL A 142 2.94 -4.06 -3.13
C VAL A 142 2.84 -2.84 -2.19
N ALA A 143 1.76 -2.72 -1.42
CA ALA A 143 1.59 -1.64 -0.45
C ALA A 143 2.68 -1.67 0.64
N VAL A 144 3.11 -2.85 1.10
CA VAL A 144 4.22 -3.01 2.04
C VAL A 144 5.53 -2.51 1.43
N ILE A 145 5.85 -2.92 0.18
CA ILE A 145 7.07 -2.49 -0.51
C ILE A 145 7.10 -0.97 -0.70
N PHE A 146 5.98 -0.38 -1.15
CA PHE A 146 5.86 1.06 -1.30
C PHE A 146 5.94 1.80 0.04
N SER A 147 5.43 1.20 1.12
CA SER A 147 5.57 1.75 2.47
C SER A 147 7.04 1.79 2.91
N LEU A 148 7.79 0.72 2.65
CA LEU A 148 9.22 0.67 2.95
C LEU A 148 10.03 1.66 2.13
N TRP A 149 9.73 1.80 0.84
CA TRP A 149 10.29 2.88 0.01
C TRP A 149 9.98 4.27 0.58
N SER A 150 8.71 4.50 0.93
CA SER A 150 8.26 5.77 1.50
C SER A 150 9.00 6.09 2.80
N ALA A 151 9.16 5.11 3.69
CA ALA A 151 9.93 5.26 4.92
C ALA A 151 11.40 5.54 4.65
N PHE A 152 12.04 4.77 3.77
CA PHE A 152 13.44 4.94 3.42
C PHE A 152 13.71 6.34 2.83
N LEU A 153 12.95 6.74 1.81
CA LEU A 153 13.07 8.05 1.17
C LEU A 153 12.78 9.19 2.15
N TRP A 154 11.80 9.02 3.04
CA TRP A 154 11.51 9.98 4.09
C TRP A 154 12.69 10.11 5.07
N THR A 155 13.32 9.00 5.48
CA THR A 155 14.51 9.06 6.35
C THR A 155 15.68 9.74 5.65
N VAL A 156 15.96 9.42 4.38
CA VAL A 156 16.99 10.11 3.59
C VAL A 156 16.72 11.62 3.53
N TYR A 157 15.48 12.03 3.25
CA TYR A 157 15.08 13.44 3.21
C TYR A 157 15.41 14.16 4.52
N HIS A 158 15.09 13.54 5.66
CA HIS A 158 15.35 14.13 6.97
C HIS A 158 16.81 14.06 7.41
N SER A 159 17.57 13.03 7.03
CA SER A 159 19.02 12.94 7.30
C SER A 159 19.82 14.02 6.56
N LEU A 160 19.40 14.40 5.35
CA LEU A 160 19.95 15.56 4.62
C LEU A 160 19.64 16.90 5.32
N GLY A 161 18.80 16.86 6.37
CA GLY A 161 18.62 17.83 7.45
C GLY A 161 19.86 18.63 7.82
N LYS A 162 20.93 17.88 8.08
CA LYS A 162 22.14 18.36 8.74
C LYS A 162 23.07 19.16 7.84
N TYR A 163 22.86 19.16 6.53
CA TYR A 163 23.75 19.80 5.55
C TYR A 163 23.10 21.07 4.96
N PRO A 164 23.59 22.28 5.31
CA PRO A 164 22.97 23.54 4.88
C PRO A 164 22.95 23.72 3.34
N ARG A 165 24.02 23.33 2.65
CA ARG A 165 24.12 23.41 1.19
C ARG A 165 23.14 22.49 0.45
N LEU A 166 22.79 21.35 1.05
CA LEU A 166 21.90 20.35 0.45
C LEU A 166 20.43 20.56 0.83
N LYS A 167 20.12 21.53 1.69
CA LYS A 167 18.78 21.77 2.23
C LYS A 167 17.73 22.09 1.15
N HIS A 168 18.11 22.84 0.12
CA HIS A 168 17.21 23.21 -0.98
C HIS A 168 17.08 22.13 -2.05
N LEU A 169 18.02 21.18 -2.10
CA LEU A 169 18.09 20.11 -3.11
C LEU A 169 17.62 18.75 -2.58
N ARG A 170 17.10 18.67 -1.34
CA ARG A 170 16.70 17.40 -0.72
C ARG A 170 15.70 16.61 -1.55
N TRP A 171 14.69 17.30 -2.09
CA TRP A 171 13.66 16.65 -2.90
C TRP A 171 14.25 16.10 -4.22
N LEU A 172 15.23 16.79 -4.82
CA LEU A 172 15.95 16.32 -6.00
C LEU A 172 16.80 15.09 -5.69
N ILE A 173 17.50 15.08 -4.56
CA ILE A 173 18.33 13.93 -4.16
C ILE A 173 17.45 12.70 -3.91
N VAL A 174 16.34 12.87 -3.19
CA VAL A 174 15.38 11.79 -2.93
C VAL A 174 14.80 11.24 -4.24
N SER A 175 14.42 12.12 -5.16
CA SER A 175 13.91 11.73 -6.48
C SER A 175 14.99 11.02 -7.30
N ALA A 176 16.23 11.53 -7.28
CA ALA A 176 17.36 10.94 -7.99
C ALA A 176 17.69 9.53 -7.48
N ILE A 177 17.61 9.29 -6.16
CA ILE A 177 17.82 7.95 -5.59
C ILE A 177 16.78 6.96 -6.12
N PHE A 178 15.51 7.34 -6.14
CA PHE A 178 14.44 6.48 -6.64
C PHE A 178 14.56 6.24 -8.15
N LEU A 179 14.83 7.29 -8.93
CA LEU A 179 15.03 7.16 -10.38
C LEU A 179 16.26 6.34 -10.72
N LEU A 180 17.35 6.49 -9.98
CA LEU A 180 18.56 5.69 -10.14
C LEU A 180 18.29 4.22 -9.82
N TYR A 181 17.52 3.94 -8.76
CA TYR A 181 17.05 2.59 -8.47
C TYR A 181 16.26 2.01 -9.64
N CYS A 182 15.23 2.71 -10.14
CA CYS A 182 14.42 2.24 -11.27
C CYS A 182 15.28 2.02 -12.53
N TYR A 183 16.24 2.91 -12.77
CA TYR A 183 17.19 2.76 -13.89
C TYR A 183 18.03 1.50 -13.72
N ILE A 184 18.69 1.31 -12.56
CA ILE A 184 19.52 0.13 -12.29
C ILE A 184 18.69 -1.15 -12.37
N GLU A 185 17.53 -1.18 -11.72
CA GLU A 185 16.60 -2.32 -11.75
C GLU A 185 16.24 -2.68 -13.19
N SER A 186 15.86 -1.70 -14.02
CA SER A 186 15.52 -1.93 -15.44
C SER A 186 16.68 -2.51 -16.27
N ARG A 187 17.94 -2.24 -15.88
CA ARG A 187 19.13 -2.81 -16.54
C ARG A 187 19.42 -4.21 -16.02
N VAL A 188 19.33 -4.42 -14.71
CA VAL A 188 19.56 -5.72 -14.08
C VAL A 188 18.54 -6.75 -14.56
N MET A 189 17.27 -6.35 -14.70
CA MET A 189 16.20 -7.23 -15.18
C MET A 189 16.42 -7.74 -16.62
N LYS A 190 17.29 -7.11 -17.41
CA LYS A 190 17.62 -7.55 -18.78
C LYS A 190 18.76 -8.57 -18.85
N LEU A 191 19.42 -8.87 -17.73
CA LEU A 191 20.53 -9.82 -17.70
C LEU A 191 19.98 -11.25 -17.78
N ASP A 192 20.58 -12.09 -18.63
CA ASP A 192 20.09 -13.46 -18.91
C ASP A 192 19.98 -14.32 -17.65
N PHE A 193 20.92 -14.18 -16.71
CA PHE A 193 20.87 -14.94 -15.46
C PHE A 193 19.71 -14.50 -14.56
N VAL A 194 19.32 -13.22 -14.60
CA VAL A 194 18.18 -12.70 -13.84
C VAL A 194 16.88 -13.21 -14.44
N HIS A 195 16.76 -13.20 -15.78
CA HIS A 195 15.63 -13.82 -16.47
C HIS A 195 15.46 -15.29 -16.08
N LYS A 196 16.53 -16.10 -16.17
CA LYS A 196 16.50 -17.52 -15.78
C LYS A 196 16.12 -17.71 -14.32
N TRP A 197 16.59 -16.84 -13.42
CA TRP A 197 16.21 -16.89 -12.01
C TRP A 197 14.74 -16.51 -11.77
N MET A 198 14.16 -15.67 -12.64
CA MET A 198 12.77 -15.24 -12.56
C MET A 198 11.78 -16.19 -13.28
N GLU A 199 12.25 -17.11 -14.13
CA GLU A 199 11.41 -18.07 -14.87
C GLU A 199 10.47 -18.91 -13.99
N PRO A 200 10.89 -19.47 -12.83
CA PRO A 200 9.99 -20.23 -11.98
C PRO A 200 8.84 -19.34 -11.51
N SER A 201 7.63 -19.63 -11.96
CA SER A 201 6.45 -18.81 -11.70
C SER A 201 5.24 -19.63 -11.31
N VAL A 202 4.39 -19.03 -10.48
CA VAL A 202 3.11 -19.57 -10.05
C VAL A 202 2.01 -18.70 -10.64
N LYS A 203 1.02 -19.32 -11.28
CA LYS A 203 -0.15 -18.59 -11.79
C LYS A 203 -1.05 -18.20 -10.63
N VAL A 204 -1.31 -16.91 -10.51
CA VAL A 204 -2.21 -16.35 -9.50
C VAL A 204 -3.23 -15.48 -10.20
N SER A 205 -4.47 -15.45 -9.70
CA SER A 205 -5.49 -14.49 -10.15
C SER A 205 -4.93 -13.08 -9.98
N GLY A 206 -4.73 -12.42 -11.12
CA GLY A 206 -3.83 -11.29 -11.24
C GLY A 206 -4.56 -10.02 -11.63
N THR A 207 -4.68 -9.79 -12.93
CA THR A 207 -5.04 -8.48 -13.47
C THR A 207 -6.55 -8.42 -13.74
N PRO A 208 -7.33 -7.65 -12.94
CA PRO A 208 -8.73 -7.46 -13.24
C PRO A 208 -8.86 -6.53 -14.45
N SER A 209 -9.61 -6.95 -15.45
CA SER A 209 -9.94 -6.17 -16.64
C SER A 209 -11.42 -5.76 -16.60
N LEU A 210 -11.67 -4.47 -16.80
CA LEU A 210 -13.02 -3.92 -16.85
C LEU A 210 -13.56 -3.99 -18.27
N TYR A 211 -14.73 -4.59 -18.42
CA TYR A 211 -15.46 -4.59 -19.68
C TYR A 211 -16.82 -3.94 -19.51
N PHE A 212 -17.21 -3.16 -20.50
CA PHE A 212 -18.57 -2.64 -20.63
C PHE A 212 -19.24 -3.35 -21.79
N SER A 213 -20.26 -4.16 -21.48
CA SER A 213 -21.03 -4.90 -22.49
C SER A 213 -22.52 -4.68 -22.29
N GLY A 214 -23.21 -4.34 -23.37
CA GLY A 214 -24.63 -3.98 -23.37
C GLY A 214 -24.93 -2.75 -22.52
N LYS A 215 -25.42 -2.97 -21.28
CA LYS A 215 -25.83 -1.93 -20.31
C LYS A 215 -25.15 -2.07 -18.93
N GLY A 216 -23.99 -2.71 -18.86
CA GLY A 216 -23.33 -2.83 -17.56
C GLY A 216 -21.85 -3.18 -17.60
N TRP A 217 -21.21 -2.99 -16.45
CA TRP A 217 -19.80 -3.27 -16.19
C TRP A 217 -19.58 -4.67 -15.64
N SER A 218 -18.62 -5.42 -16.19
CA SER A 218 -18.15 -6.70 -15.65
C SER A 218 -16.65 -6.66 -15.42
N VAL A 219 -16.17 -7.56 -14.54
CA VAL A 219 -14.75 -7.80 -14.32
C VAL A 219 -14.43 -9.21 -14.78
N GLU A 220 -13.40 -9.35 -15.60
CA GLU A 220 -12.73 -10.63 -15.81
C GLU A 220 -11.36 -10.55 -15.15
N ILE A 221 -10.93 -11.65 -14.54
CA ILE A 221 -9.63 -11.70 -13.87
C ILE A 221 -8.74 -12.64 -14.66
N ASP A 222 -7.70 -12.08 -15.25
CA ASP A 222 -6.67 -12.87 -15.89
C ASP A 222 -5.68 -13.41 -14.86
N HIS A 223 -5.19 -14.62 -15.12
CA HIS A 223 -4.11 -15.18 -14.34
C HIS A 223 -2.78 -14.56 -14.76
N MET A 224 -2.04 -14.00 -13.80
CA MET A 224 -0.69 -13.51 -14.02
C MET A 224 0.34 -14.48 -13.42
N PRO A 225 1.45 -14.74 -14.12
CA PRO A 225 2.57 -15.49 -13.55
C PRO A 225 3.29 -14.61 -12.52
N ILE A 226 3.32 -15.06 -11.27
CA ILE A 226 4.15 -14.46 -10.23
C ILE A 226 5.46 -15.24 -10.14
N SER A 227 6.58 -14.56 -10.41
CA SER A 227 7.92 -15.15 -10.31
C SER A 227 8.31 -15.42 -8.84
N VAL A 228 8.74 -16.64 -8.55
CA VAL A 228 9.30 -17.03 -7.23
C VAL A 228 10.60 -16.27 -6.96
N GLY A 229 11.47 -16.14 -7.97
CA GLY A 229 12.65 -15.29 -7.89
C GLY A 229 12.27 -13.84 -7.58
N GLY A 230 11.28 -13.31 -8.28
CA GLY A 230 10.73 -11.97 -7.99
C GLY A 230 10.28 -11.78 -6.53
N LEU A 231 9.62 -12.77 -5.93
CA LEU A 231 9.22 -12.70 -4.52
C LEU A 231 10.43 -12.64 -3.58
N ILE A 232 11.45 -13.47 -3.81
CA ILE A 232 12.70 -13.45 -3.03
C ILE A 232 13.40 -12.10 -3.17
N TYR A 233 13.46 -11.55 -4.39
CA TYR A 233 14.00 -10.22 -4.65
C TYR A 233 13.31 -9.15 -3.80
N PHE A 234 11.97 -9.12 -3.81
CA PHE A 234 11.21 -8.12 -3.06
C PHE A 234 11.36 -8.27 -1.54
N ILE A 235 11.51 -9.50 -1.02
CA ILE A 235 11.82 -9.72 0.40
C ILE A 235 13.19 -9.14 0.76
N LEU A 236 14.22 -9.44 -0.03
CA LEU A 236 15.57 -8.92 0.20
C LEU A 236 15.62 -7.40 0.10
N LEU A 237 14.96 -6.82 -0.91
CA LEU A 237 14.82 -5.37 -1.06
C LEU A 237 14.12 -4.75 0.15
N SER A 238 13.03 -5.37 0.62
CA SER A 238 12.27 -4.90 1.79
C SER A 238 13.14 -4.88 3.04
N LEU A 239 13.94 -5.93 3.27
CA LEU A 239 14.88 -5.99 4.39
C LEU A 239 15.96 -4.91 4.28
N LEU A 240 16.50 -4.67 3.08
CA LEU A 240 17.51 -3.65 2.83
C LEU A 240 16.97 -2.24 3.06
N LEU A 241 15.78 -1.93 2.53
CA LEU A 241 15.11 -0.64 2.74
C LEU A 241 14.80 -0.40 4.21
N PHE A 242 14.28 -1.42 4.90
CA PHE A 242 13.97 -1.33 6.33
C PHE A 242 15.22 -1.12 7.18
N TYR A 243 16.30 -1.87 6.89
CA TYR A 243 17.59 -1.70 7.56
C TYR A 243 18.17 -0.30 7.31
N GLY A 244 18.17 0.14 6.06
CA GLY A 244 18.64 1.47 5.66
C GLY A 244 17.86 2.59 6.35
N ALA A 245 16.53 2.49 6.36
CA ALA A 245 15.65 3.45 7.03
C ALA A 245 15.92 3.48 8.55
N SER A 246 16.04 2.30 9.17
CA SER A 246 16.31 2.18 10.61
C SER A 246 17.67 2.80 10.99
N LYS A 247 18.70 2.59 10.16
CA LYS A 247 20.06 3.11 10.39
C LYS A 247 20.16 4.62 10.16
N LEU A 248 19.45 5.15 9.17
CA LEU A 248 19.41 6.60 8.89
C LEU A 248 18.59 7.36 9.93
N LEU A 249 17.55 6.72 10.47
CA LEU A 249 16.77 7.24 11.59
C LEU A 249 17.56 7.18 12.91
N ASP A 250 18.57 6.31 12.99
CA ASP A 250 19.25 6.02 14.24
C ASP A 250 19.98 7.23 14.81
N LYS A 251 19.90 7.34 16.14
CA LYS A 251 20.30 8.49 16.94
C LYS A 251 21.82 8.64 16.99
N LYS A 252 22.46 8.94 15.87
CA LYS A 252 23.79 9.54 15.90
C LYS A 252 23.63 11.01 16.27
N VAL A 253 23.48 11.20 17.59
CA VAL A 253 23.87 12.33 18.45
C VAL A 253 23.85 13.72 17.79
N GLU A 254 22.99 14.59 18.32
CA GLU A 254 23.37 15.99 18.61
C GLU A 254 23.35 16.03 20.16
N VAL A 255 24.45 16.11 20.91
CA VAL A 255 25.45 17.18 21.02
C VAL A 255 25.63 18.07 19.80
#